data_AF-A0A452YQR1-F1
#
_entry.id   AF-A0A452YQR1-F1
#
_cell.length_a   1.000
_cell.length_b   1.000
_cell.length_c   1.000
_cell.angle_alpha   90.00
_cell.angle_beta   90.00
_cell.angle_gamma   90.00
#
_symmetry.space_group_name_H-M   'P 1'
#
loop_
_entity.id
_entity.type
_entity.pdbx_description
1 polymer ?
#
loop_
_entity_poly.entity_id
_entity_poly.type
_entity_poly.pdbx_seq_one_letter_code
_entity_poly.pdbx_strand_id
1 'polypeptide(L)'
;LELRGDKNVLGEFMEFKGKHEDMPLLKKVKRSKVSRFVIQKSTLFGGFGRSRVQILYSPRDYRAEGTSSSEWKEISVKQYTEIHFQPLHSKKVRKFKLSSVASVTLSA
;
A
#
# COMPACT_ATOMS: atom_id res chain seq x y z
N LEU A 1 6.81 -5.13 5.30
CA LEU A 1 6.70 -4.88 3.84
C LEU A 1 7.07 -6.16 3.12
N GLU A 2 6.13 -6.78 2.44
CA GLU A 2 6.33 -7.99 1.65
C GLU A 2 6.51 -7.59 0.18
N LEU A 3 7.64 -7.94 -0.40
CA LEU A 3 7.95 -7.73 -1.81
C LEU A 3 7.62 -8.99 -2.60
N ARG A 4 7.26 -8.82 -3.87
CA ARG A 4 7.07 -9.94 -4.80
C ARG A 4 8.41 -10.69 -4.95
N GLY A 5 8.38 -12.01 -4.76
CA GLY A 5 9.58 -12.86 -4.68
C GLY A 5 10.04 -13.17 -3.25
N ASP A 6 9.08 -13.28 -2.31
CA ASP A 6 9.22 -13.74 -0.93
C ASP A 6 10.26 -12.98 -0.07
N LYS A 7 10.54 -11.74 -0.43
CA LYS A 7 11.42 -10.87 0.34
C LYS A 7 10.61 -10.03 1.31
N ASN A 8 10.87 -10.20 2.60
CA ASN A 8 10.25 -9.43 3.67
C ASN A 8 11.21 -8.37 4.22
N VAL A 9 10.73 -7.13 4.31
CA VAL A 9 11.45 -6.00 4.90
C VAL A 9 10.66 -5.50 6.11
N LEU A 10 11.30 -5.52 7.28
CA LEU A 10 10.75 -4.98 8.52
C LEU A 10 11.23 -3.54 8.73
N GLY A 11 10.38 -2.72 9.34
CA GLY A 11 10.63 -1.28 9.52
C GLY A 11 9.34 -0.47 9.47
N GLU A 12 9.49 0.84 9.25
CA GLU A 12 8.42 1.81 9.28
C GLU A 12 7.99 2.25 7.88
N PHE A 13 6.68 2.26 7.66
CA PHE A 13 6.08 2.90 6.49
C PHE A 13 6.02 4.41 6.72
N MET A 14 6.64 5.18 5.82
CA MET A 14 6.70 6.64 5.93
C MET A 14 5.53 7.28 5.18
N GLU A 15 5.50 7.11 3.86
CA GLU A 15 4.52 7.75 2.98
C GLU A 15 4.46 7.07 1.60
N PHE A 16 3.39 7.38 0.86
CA PHE A 16 3.36 7.14 -0.57
C PHE A 16 3.88 8.37 -1.32
N LYS A 17 4.61 8.12 -2.41
CA LYS A 17 5.03 9.14 -3.37
C LYS A 17 4.51 8.78 -4.74
N GLY A 18 3.53 9.53 -5.23
CA GLY A 18 2.89 9.31 -6.52
C GLY A 18 2.66 10.63 -7.25
N LYS A 19 1.82 10.62 -8.30
CA LYS A 19 1.39 11.88 -8.91
C LYS A 19 0.30 12.55 -8.09
N HIS A 20 0.24 13.87 -8.26
CA HIS A 20 -0.66 14.75 -7.54
C HIS A 20 -2.13 14.32 -7.64
N GLU A 21 -2.55 13.74 -8.77
CA GLU A 21 -3.90 13.20 -8.96
C GLU A 21 -4.25 12.03 -8.01
N ASP A 22 -3.27 11.19 -7.67
CA ASP A 22 -3.47 9.99 -6.84
C ASP A 22 -3.21 10.28 -5.34
N MET A 23 -2.50 11.36 -5.01
CA MET A 23 -2.16 11.71 -3.63
C MET A 23 -3.37 11.81 -2.67
N PRO A 24 -4.53 12.37 -3.06
CA PRO A 24 -5.72 12.39 -2.19
C PRO A 24 -6.23 11.00 -1.82
N LEU A 25 -6.12 10.03 -2.75
CA LEU A 25 -6.51 8.64 -2.51
C LEU A 25 -5.48 7.94 -1.61
N LEU A 26 -4.19 8.13 -1.90
CA LEU A 26 -3.09 7.55 -1.15
C LEU A 26 -3.05 8.03 0.31
N LYS A 27 -3.45 9.29 0.58
CA LYS A 27 -3.57 9.84 1.94
C LYS A 27 -4.59 9.11 2.82
N LYS A 28 -5.55 8.38 2.22
CA LYS A 28 -6.49 7.53 2.97
C LYS A 28 -5.81 6.28 3.51
N VAL A 29 -4.75 5.81 2.85
CA VAL A 29 -3.97 4.63 3.22
C VAL A 29 -2.75 5.07 4.05
N LYS A 30 -2.93 5.15 5.37
CA LYS A 30 -1.86 5.50 6.32
C LYS A 30 -1.92 4.62 7.57
N ARG A 31 -0.79 4.50 8.29
CA ARG A 31 -0.66 3.68 9.51
C ARG A 31 -1.77 3.89 10.53
N SER A 32 -2.18 5.14 10.75
CA SER A 32 -3.24 5.51 11.70
C SER A 32 -4.67 5.24 11.22
N LYS A 33 -4.87 4.68 10.01
CA LYS A 33 -6.20 4.35 9.49
C LYS A 33 -6.30 2.96 8.90
N VAL A 34 -5.17 2.34 8.58
CA VAL A 34 -5.09 1.08 7.86
C VAL A 34 -4.22 0.10 8.63
N SER A 35 -4.72 -1.12 8.79
CA SER A 35 -3.99 -2.23 9.41
C SER A 35 -3.14 -2.97 8.38
N ARG A 36 -3.69 -3.18 7.18
CA ARG A 36 -3.03 -3.92 6.09
C ARG A 36 -3.48 -3.41 4.74
N PHE A 37 -2.59 -3.44 3.76
CA PHE A 37 -2.95 -3.28 2.36
C PHE A 37 -2.19 -4.25 1.45
N VAL A 38 -2.81 -4.60 0.33
CA VAL A 38 -2.33 -5.57 -0.67
C VAL A 38 -2.35 -4.89 -2.03
N ILE A 39 -1.33 -5.19 -2.84
CA ILE A 39 -1.19 -4.62 -4.17
C ILE A 39 -1.59 -5.65 -5.23
N GLN A 40 -2.66 -5.35 -5.96
CA GLN A 40 -3.10 -6.14 -7.10
C GLN A 40 -2.69 -5.46 -8.41
N LYS A 41 -2.05 -6.22 -9.30
CA LYS A 41 -1.82 -5.77 -10.67
C LYS A 41 -3.17 -5.79 -11.37
N SER A 42 -3.63 -4.65 -11.88
CA SER A 42 -4.82 -4.63 -12.74
C SER A 42 -4.47 -5.34 -14.04
N THR A 43 -5.07 -6.50 -14.28
CA THR A 43 -4.94 -7.27 -15.53
C THR A 43 -6.12 -7.09 -16.47
N LEU A 44 -7.00 -6.12 -16.23
CA LEU A 44 -8.22 -5.99 -17.00
C LEU A 44 -8.10 -4.91 -18.07
N PHE A 45 -8.15 -5.42 -19.30
CA PHE A 45 -8.30 -4.76 -20.61
C PHE A 45 -7.00 -4.36 -21.32
N GLY A 46 -6.53 -5.30 -22.15
CA GLY A 46 -5.64 -5.04 -23.26
C GLY A 46 -6.21 -3.93 -24.13
N GLY A 47 -5.37 -2.92 -24.39
CA GLY A 47 -5.72 -1.79 -25.25
C GLY A 47 -6.57 -0.73 -24.55
N PHE A 48 -5.97 0.06 -23.65
CA PHE A 48 -5.88 1.52 -23.82
C PHE A 48 -5.10 2.12 -22.64
N GLY A 49 -4.14 2.99 -22.98
CA GLY A 49 -3.08 3.44 -22.10
C GLY A 49 -3.56 4.06 -20.79
N ARG A 50 -3.05 3.50 -19.68
CA ARG A 50 -2.56 4.16 -18.44
C ARG A 50 -2.40 3.04 -17.41
N SER A 51 -1.22 2.41 -17.34
CA SER A 51 -0.94 1.34 -16.39
C SER A 51 -1.20 1.78 -14.94
N ARG A 52 -2.33 1.33 -14.38
CA ARG A 52 -2.76 1.55 -13.01
C ARG A 52 -2.63 0.26 -12.21
N VAL A 53 -2.49 0.41 -10.90
CA VAL A 53 -2.34 -0.66 -9.92
C VAL A 53 -3.42 -0.45 -8.87
N GLN A 54 -4.07 -1.55 -8.47
CA GLN A 54 -5.11 -1.53 -7.44
C GLN A 54 -4.47 -1.78 -6.08
N ILE A 55 -4.85 -0.97 -5.10
CA ILE A 55 -4.50 -1.14 -3.69
C ILE A 55 -5.79 -1.49 -2.97
N LEU A 56 -5.83 -2.70 -2.41
CA LEU A 56 -6.89 -3.10 -1.50
C LEU A 56 -6.37 -2.90 -0.09
N TYR A 57 -7.11 -2.20 0.76
CA TYR A 57 -6.71 -1.94 2.14
C TYR A 57 -7.82 -2.26 3.13
N SER A 58 -7.43 -2.80 4.27
CA SER A 58 -8.31 -3.04 5.41
C SER A 58 -8.20 -1.85 6.39
N PRO A 59 -9.31 -1.13 6.65
CA PRO A 59 -9.34 -0.11 7.69
C PRO A 59 -8.98 -0.70 9.05
N ARG A 60 -8.27 0.07 9.85
CA ARG A 60 -7.97 -0.30 11.23
C ARG A 60 -9.23 -0.09 12.07
N ASP A 61 -9.64 -1.15 12.75
CA ASP A 61 -10.71 -1.08 13.73
C ASP A 61 -10.16 -0.59 15.07
N TYR A 62 -10.72 0.52 15.56
CA TYR A 62 -10.38 1.12 16.86
C TYR A 62 -11.47 0.86 17.90
N ARG A 63 -12.62 0.29 17.50
CA ARG A 63 -13.72 -0.06 18.40
C ARG A 63 -13.58 -1.54 18.72
N ALA A 64 -13.35 -1.86 19.98
CA ALA A 64 -13.08 -3.22 20.45
C ALA A 64 -14.30 -4.17 20.42
N GLU A 65 -15.22 -4.02 19.47
CA GLU A 65 -16.34 -4.94 19.27
C GLU A 65 -16.14 -5.67 17.95
N GLY A 66 -15.93 -6.98 18.02
CA GLY A 66 -15.54 -7.88 16.92
C GLY A 66 -16.53 -8.00 15.76
N THR A 67 -17.03 -6.90 15.20
CA THR A 67 -17.72 -6.84 13.93
C THR A 67 -16.69 -6.75 12.80
N SER A 68 -16.10 -7.91 12.53
CA SER A 68 -15.43 -8.31 11.28
C SER A 68 -14.83 -7.18 10.42
N SER A 69 -13.52 -7.00 10.59
CA SER A 69 -12.58 -6.24 9.74
C SER A 69 -12.46 -6.81 8.30
N SER A 70 -13.57 -7.22 7.69
CA SER A 70 -13.61 -7.93 6.40
C SER A 70 -13.93 -7.02 5.21
N GLU A 71 -14.27 -5.74 5.42
CA GLU A 71 -14.46 -4.81 4.30
C GLU A 71 -13.11 -4.29 3.80
N TRP A 72 -12.63 -4.89 2.71
CA TRP A 72 -11.52 -4.35 1.94
C TRP A 72 -11.99 -3.18 1.09
N LYS A 73 -11.34 -2.03 1.22
CA LYS A 73 -11.57 -0.86 0.37
C LYS A 73 -10.55 -0.84 -0.75
N GLU A 74 -10.98 -0.44 -1.93
CA GLU A 74 -10.12 -0.40 -3.12
C GLU A 74 -9.83 1.04 -3.55
N ILE A 75 -8.58 1.31 -3.91
CA ILE A 75 -8.21 2.48 -4.71
C ILE A 75 -7.34 2.05 -5.89
N SER A 76 -7.50 2.73 -7.01
CA SER A 76 -6.64 2.56 -8.18
C SER A 76 -5.67 3.74 -8.24
N VAL A 77 -4.39 3.50 -8.49
CA VAL A 77 -3.33 4.53 -8.61
C VAL A 77 -2.38 4.19 -9.75
N LYS A 78 -1.52 5.13 -10.16
CA LYS A 78 -0.54 4.88 -11.23
C LYS A 78 0.55 3.90 -10.79
N GLN A 79 1.03 3.08 -11.73
CA GLN A 79 2.04 2.05 -11.45
C GLN A 79 3.39 2.57 -10.94
N TYR A 80 3.74 3.83 -11.25
CA TYR A 80 4.99 4.45 -10.82
C TYR A 80 4.92 5.02 -9.40
N THR A 81 3.78 4.88 -8.72
CA THR A 81 3.68 5.22 -7.29
C THR A 81 4.72 4.43 -6.51
N GLU A 82 5.38 5.09 -5.57
CA GLU A 82 6.42 4.53 -4.72
C GLU A 82 5.95 4.53 -3.26
N ILE A 83 6.45 3.55 -2.52
CA ILE A 83 6.36 3.49 -1.06
C ILE A 83 7.71 3.90 -0.50
N HIS A 84 7.71 4.91 0.35
CA HIS A 84 8.85 5.27 1.19
C HIS A 84 8.78 4.45 2.47
N PHE A 85 9.81 3.64 2.71
CA PHE A 85 9.87 2.73 3.84
C PHE A 85 11.25 2.79 4.48
N GLN A 86 11.29 2.92 5.79
CA GLN A 86 12.52 2.96 6.58
C GLN A 86 12.75 1.61 7.26
N PRO A 87 13.76 0.82 6.86
CA PRO A 87 14.05 -0.47 7.49
C PRO A 87 14.44 -0.34 8.97
N LEU A 88 14.13 -1.37 9.78
CA LEU A 88 14.22 -1.39 11.25
C LEU A 88 15.60 -1.02 11.86
N HIS A 89 16.68 -1.11 11.08
CA HIS A 89 18.05 -0.77 11.53
C HIS A 89 18.75 0.22 10.60
N SER A 90 17.97 1.03 9.88
CA SER A 90 18.50 2.00 8.91
C SER A 90 17.89 3.37 9.15
N LYS A 91 18.73 4.41 9.21
CA LYS A 91 18.27 5.81 9.14
C LYS A 91 17.91 6.25 7.72
N LYS A 92 18.26 5.44 6.71
CA LYS A 92 17.98 5.74 5.30
C LYS A 92 16.60 5.21 4.92
N VAL A 93 15.77 6.08 4.37
CA VAL A 93 14.50 5.73 3.72
C VAL A 93 14.80 5.07 2.38
N ARG A 94 14.17 3.91 2.14
CA ARG A 94 14.23 3.20 0.87
C ARG A 94 12.92 3.40 0.10
N LYS A 95 13.03 3.46 -1.22
CA LYS A 95 11.90 3.60 -2.12
C LYS A 95 11.61 2.26 -2.77
N PHE A 96 10.35 1.86 -2.72
CA PHE A 96 9.88 0.62 -3.35
C PHE A 96 8.79 0.97 -4.35
N LYS A 97 8.92 0.55 -5.60
CA LYS A 97 7.86 0.70 -6.60
C LYS A 97 6.66 -0.12 -6.16
N LEU A 98 5.45 0.45 -6.23
CA LEU A 98 4.23 -0.25 -5.83
C LEU A 98 4.07 -1.61 -6.54
N SER A 99 4.44 -1.68 -7.81
CA SER A 99 4.40 -2.91 -8.61
C SER A 99 5.29 -4.05 -8.10
N SER A 100 6.32 -3.74 -7.29
CA SER A 100 7.22 -4.71 -6.66
C SER A 100 6.74 -5.16 -5.28
N VAL A 101 5.75 -4.48 -4.71
CA VAL A 101 5.18 -4.80 -3.40
C VAL A 101 4.04 -5.81 -3.57
N ALA A 102 3.99 -6.81 -2.69
CA ALA A 102 2.89 -7.76 -2.59
C ALA A 102 1.88 -7.30 -1.55
N SER A 103 2.35 -7.10 -0.31
CA SER A 103 1.51 -6.63 0.79
C SER A 103 2.29 -5.80 1.80
N VAL A 104 1.57 -5.01 2.60
CA VAL A 104 2.11 -4.27 3.73
C VAL A 104 1.18 -4.42 4.91
N THR A 105 1.70 -4.96 5.99
CA THR A 105 1.06 -4.94 7.29
C THR A 105 1.64 -3.81 8.11
N LEU A 106 0.78 -2.97 8.68
CA LEU A 106 1.11 -1.82 9.49
C LEU A 106 0.74 -2.14 10.93
N SER A 107 1.73 -2.21 11.82
CA SER A 107 1.47 -2.34 13.25
C SER A 107 0.85 -1.06 13.81
N ALA A 108 0.04 -1.22 14.87
CA ALA A 108 -0.54 -0.10 15.62
C ALA A 108 0.56 0.82 16.15
#